data_AF-A0A1F2X1S2-F1
#
_entry.id   AF-A0A1F2X1S2-F1
#
_cell.length_a   1.000
_cell.length_b   1.000
_cell.length_c   1.000
_cell.angle_alpha   90.00
_cell.angle_beta   90.00
_cell.angle_gamma   90.00
#
_symmetry.space_group_name_H-M   'P 1'
#
loop_
_entity.id
_entity.type
_entity.pdbx_description
1 polymer ?
#
loop_
_entity_poly.entity_id
_entity_poly.type
_entity_poly.pdbx_seq_one_letter_code
_entity_poly.pdbx_strand_id
1 'polypeptide(L)'
;MPELTTDFFRQNEWADLAMIELCRGLTDEQLDATAVGTYGSIRNTLQHIVAAEAGYAFRLGTAPTRRLKGDDPWPGFDTLVQLVAANTQALATAARNVTDTPIRVGSDDKPYDVAPAVILVQAFNHSTEHRSQICTILTTLGIEAPELSGWEWGLAVDRMRRI
;
A
#
# COMPACT_ATOMS: atom_id res chain seq x y z
N MET A 1 -0.09 23.58 9.82
CA MET A 1 -0.58 23.02 8.54
C MET A 1 -0.46 21.52 8.64
N PRO A 2 -1.43 20.70 8.18
CA PRO A 2 -1.16 19.28 7.98
C PRO A 2 0.10 19.16 7.11
N GLU A 3 1.05 18.31 7.50
CA GLU A 3 2.25 18.08 6.70
C GLU A 3 1.83 17.25 5.48
N LEU A 4 1.89 17.84 4.29
CA LEU A 4 1.52 17.22 3.00
C LEU A 4 2.11 15.80 2.85
N THR A 5 3.32 15.59 3.36
CA THR A 5 4.00 14.28 3.42
C THR A 5 3.21 13.23 4.20
N THR A 6 2.62 13.59 5.34
CA THR A 6 1.77 12.68 6.12
C THR A 6 0.42 12.42 5.48
N ASP A 7 -0.10 13.36 4.69
CA ASP A 7 -1.37 13.17 3.98
C ASP A 7 -1.25 12.09 2.88
N PHE A 8 -0.10 11.96 2.20
CA PHE A 8 0.14 10.84 1.27
C PHE A 8 -0.04 9.48 1.95
N PHE A 9 0.52 9.28 3.14
CA PHE A 9 0.42 8.01 3.85
C PHE A 9 -0.97 7.77 4.45
N ARG A 10 -1.66 8.83 4.90
CA ARG A 10 -3.06 8.72 5.36
C ARG A 10 -4.03 8.40 4.22
N GLN A 11 -3.80 8.98 3.04
CA GLN A 11 -4.57 8.63 1.85
C GLN A 11 -4.28 7.19 1.44
N ASN A 12 -3.02 6.75 1.50
CA ASN A 12 -2.65 5.38 1.19
C ASN A 12 -3.34 4.37 2.13
N GLU A 13 -3.30 4.63 3.44
CA GLU A 13 -3.98 3.83 4.46
C GLU A 13 -5.48 3.72 4.18
N TRP A 14 -6.15 4.84 3.95
CA TRP A 14 -7.57 4.87 3.63
C TRP A 14 -7.88 4.03 2.37
N ALA A 15 -7.07 4.17 1.32
CA ALA A 15 -7.28 3.45 0.07
C ALA A 15 -7.02 1.94 0.21
N ASP A 16 -6.00 1.54 0.97
CA ASP A 16 -5.71 0.13 1.23
C ASP A 16 -6.81 -0.52 2.08
N LEU A 17 -7.29 0.16 3.12
CA LEU A 17 -8.39 -0.33 3.94
C LEU A 17 -9.70 -0.45 3.15
N ALA A 18 -10.02 0.54 2.31
CA ALA A 18 -11.20 0.50 1.45
C ALA A 18 -11.13 -0.66 0.42
N MET A 19 -9.97 -0.88 -0.19
CA MET A 19 -9.76 -1.99 -1.12
C MET A 19 -9.87 -3.36 -0.42
N ILE A 20 -9.25 -3.50 0.76
CA ILE A 20 -9.35 -4.71 1.58
C ILE A 20 -10.80 -5.02 1.92
N GLU A 21 -11.57 -4.01 2.33
CA GLU A 21 -12.95 -4.22 2.75
C GLU A 21 -13.88 -4.60 1.59
N LEU A 22 -13.70 -3.99 0.41
CA LEU A 22 -14.41 -4.45 -0.79
C LEU A 22 -14.04 -5.90 -1.13
N CYS A 23 -12.76 -6.25 -1.07
CA CYS A 23 -12.29 -7.60 -1.38
C CYS A 23 -12.77 -8.65 -0.36
N ARG A 24 -13.06 -8.25 0.88
CA ARG A 24 -13.61 -9.14 1.92
C ARG A 24 -14.96 -9.76 1.52
N GLY A 25 -15.73 -9.07 0.67
CA GLY A 25 -17.01 -9.56 0.15
C GLY A 25 -16.92 -10.53 -1.02
N LEU A 26 -15.71 -10.81 -1.53
CA LEU A 26 -15.50 -11.67 -2.69
C LEU A 26 -15.48 -13.15 -2.31
N THR A 27 -15.86 -14.00 -3.26
CA THR A 27 -15.64 -15.46 -3.18
C THR A 27 -14.17 -15.80 -3.32
N ASP A 28 -13.77 -17.01 -2.91
CA ASP A 28 -12.39 -17.47 -3.06
C ASP A 28 -11.97 -17.52 -4.55
N GLU A 29 -12.87 -17.94 -5.44
CA GLU A 29 -12.62 -17.94 -6.88
C GLU A 29 -12.38 -16.54 -7.44
N GLN A 30 -13.11 -15.53 -6.94
CA GLN A 30 -12.90 -14.13 -7.33
C GLN A 30 -11.60 -13.56 -6.75
N LEU A 31 -11.26 -13.91 -5.50
CA LEU A 31 -10.00 -13.51 -4.87
C LEU A 31 -8.78 -14.09 -5.59
N ASP A 32 -8.93 -15.27 -6.15
CA ASP A 32 -7.87 -15.98 -6.87
C ASP A 32 -7.87 -15.68 -8.38
N ALA A 33 -8.80 -14.85 -8.87
CA ALA A 33 -8.85 -14.39 -10.25
C ALA A 33 -7.67 -13.48 -10.59
N THR A 34 -7.26 -13.50 -11.86
CA THR A 34 -6.14 -12.72 -12.41
C THR A 34 -6.55 -12.01 -13.70
N ALA A 35 -5.75 -11.04 -14.14
CA ALA A 35 -5.88 -10.42 -15.47
C ALA A 35 -4.49 -10.21 -16.11
N VAL A 36 -4.44 -10.20 -17.44
CA VAL A 36 -3.18 -9.96 -18.17
C VAL A 36 -2.59 -8.60 -17.78
N GLY A 37 -1.30 -8.56 -17.45
CA GLY A 37 -0.59 -7.34 -17.07
C GLY A 37 -0.75 -6.94 -15.60
N THR A 38 -1.38 -7.77 -14.78
CA THR A 38 -1.47 -7.56 -13.32
C THR A 38 -0.42 -8.38 -12.57
N TYR A 39 -0.11 -8.00 -11.32
CA TYR A 39 0.89 -8.67 -10.49
C TYR A 39 0.60 -10.15 -10.26
N GLY A 40 -0.67 -10.50 -10.08
CA GLY A 40 -1.12 -11.84 -9.75
C GLY A 40 -2.61 -11.82 -9.44
N SER A 41 -3.05 -12.70 -8.54
CA SER A 41 -4.44 -12.66 -8.10
C SER A 41 -4.74 -11.44 -7.23
N ILE A 42 -6.02 -11.14 -7.01
CA ILE A 42 -6.43 -10.10 -6.04
C ILE A 42 -5.82 -10.40 -4.67
N ARG A 43 -5.94 -11.65 -4.20
CA ARG A 43 -5.38 -12.11 -2.92
C ARG A 43 -3.89 -11.87 -2.82
N ASN A 44 -3.13 -12.29 -3.83
CA ASN A 44 -1.68 -12.11 -3.86
C ASN A 44 -1.30 -10.64 -3.92
N THR A 45 -2.05 -9.83 -4.67
CA THR A 45 -1.78 -8.40 -4.82
C THR A 45 -2.04 -7.63 -3.51
N LEU A 46 -3.11 -7.93 -2.77
CA LEU A 46 -3.38 -7.37 -1.45
C LEU A 46 -2.25 -7.67 -0.45
N GLN A 47 -1.85 -8.94 -0.37
CA GLN A 47 -0.75 -9.34 0.49
C GLN A 47 0.57 -8.68 0.05
N HIS A 48 0.81 -8.57 -1.25
CA HIS A 48 2.02 -7.94 -1.78
C HIS A 48 2.12 -6.47 -1.40
N ILE A 49 1.03 -5.70 -1.49
CA ILE A 49 0.98 -4.29 -1.07
C ILE A 49 1.43 -4.17 0.39
N VAL A 50 0.79 -4.90 1.30
CA VAL A 50 1.07 -4.82 2.75
C VAL A 50 2.49 -5.30 3.09
N ALA A 51 2.99 -6.34 2.42
CA ALA A 51 4.36 -6.82 2.62
C ALA A 51 5.40 -5.82 2.08
N ALA A 52 5.12 -5.18 0.94
CA ALA A 52 6.02 -4.19 0.34
C ALA A 52 6.15 -2.94 1.20
N GLU A 53 5.05 -2.41 1.72
CA GLU A 53 5.07 -1.28 2.66
C GLU A 53 5.92 -1.56 3.90
N ALA A 54 5.74 -2.75 4.51
CA ALA A 54 6.58 -3.17 5.63
C ALA A 54 8.06 -3.27 5.25
N GLY A 55 8.35 -3.70 4.01
CA GLY A 55 9.68 -3.72 3.43
C GLY A 55 10.28 -2.33 3.21
N TYR A 56 9.49 -1.33 2.81
CA TYR A 56 9.95 0.05 2.69
C TYR A 56 10.20 0.68 4.05
N ALA A 57 9.29 0.50 5.01
CA ALA A 57 9.49 0.92 6.40
C ALA A 57 10.75 0.27 7.01
N PHE A 58 11.07 -0.98 6.63
CA PHE A 58 12.25 -1.68 7.13
C PHE A 58 13.54 -1.05 6.61
N ARG A 59 13.59 -0.72 5.32
CA ARG A 59 14.73 -0.02 4.72
C ARG A 59 14.94 1.36 5.36
N LEU A 60 13.85 2.02 5.73
CA LEU A 60 13.85 3.30 6.44
C LEU A 60 14.14 3.18 7.94
N GLY A 61 14.37 1.97 8.47
CA GLY A 61 14.69 1.75 9.88
C GLY A 61 13.53 1.96 10.86
N THR A 62 12.28 2.00 10.38
CA THR A 62 11.08 2.33 11.18
C THR A 62 10.05 1.22 11.23
N ALA A 63 10.32 0.07 10.61
CA ALA A 63 9.32 -0.98 10.47
C ALA A 63 8.73 -1.49 11.80
N PRO A 64 7.45 -1.90 11.78
CA PRO A 64 6.83 -2.54 12.93
C PRO A 64 7.52 -3.87 13.28
N THR A 65 7.34 -4.30 14.54
CA THR A 65 7.90 -5.57 15.04
C THR A 65 7.39 -6.78 14.26
N ARG A 66 6.08 -6.81 13.96
CA ARG A 66 5.48 -7.81 13.08
C ARG A 66 5.46 -7.27 11.66
N ARG A 67 5.97 -8.03 10.70
CA ARG A 67 5.96 -7.70 9.27
C ARG A 67 5.57 -8.92 8.46
N LEU A 68 4.81 -8.69 7.41
CA LEU A 68 4.53 -9.69 6.38
C LEU A 68 5.67 -9.69 5.36
N LYS A 69 6.06 -10.88 4.92
CA LYS A 69 6.97 -11.10 3.79
C LYS A 69 6.17 -11.54 2.57
N GLY A 70 6.73 -11.32 1.38
CA GLY A 70 6.03 -11.63 0.13
C GLY A 70 5.69 -13.13 -0.03
N ASP A 71 6.48 -14.01 0.56
CA ASP A 71 6.34 -15.47 0.50
C ASP A 71 5.62 -16.08 1.71
N ASP A 72 5.15 -15.25 2.65
CA ASP A 72 4.36 -15.75 3.78
C ASP A 72 3.02 -16.35 3.30
N PRO A 73 2.42 -17.31 4.03
CA PRO A 73 1.07 -17.76 3.74
C PRO A 73 0.03 -16.64 3.90
N TRP A 74 -1.12 -16.77 3.21
CA TRP A 74 -2.22 -15.81 3.31
C TRP A 74 -2.63 -15.57 4.77
N PRO A 75 -2.49 -14.34 5.30
CA PRO A 75 -2.67 -14.09 6.73
C PRO A 75 -4.13 -13.79 7.13
N GLY A 76 -5.05 -13.70 6.17
CA GLY A 76 -6.43 -13.28 6.38
C GLY A 76 -6.59 -11.75 6.42
N PHE A 77 -7.80 -11.28 6.10
CA PHE A 77 -8.10 -9.85 5.99
C PHE A 77 -7.88 -9.07 7.29
N ASP A 78 -8.24 -9.63 8.45
CA ASP A 78 -8.08 -8.93 9.74
C ASP A 78 -6.61 -8.66 10.06
N THR A 79 -5.73 -9.60 9.72
CA THR A 79 -4.29 -9.41 9.84
C THR A 79 -3.80 -8.33 8.87
N LEU A 80 -4.29 -8.31 7.62
CA LEU A 80 -3.93 -7.26 6.67
C LEU A 80 -4.32 -5.87 7.18
N VAL A 81 -5.54 -5.69 7.69
CA VAL A 81 -6.01 -4.43 8.26
C VAL A 81 -5.10 -3.94 9.39
N GLN A 82 -4.72 -4.83 10.32
CA GLN A 82 -3.82 -4.50 11.41
C GLN A 82 -2.43 -4.07 10.91
N LEU A 83 -1.93 -4.76 9.89
CA LEU A 83 -0.61 -4.49 9.33
C LEU A 83 -0.58 -3.19 8.51
N VAL A 84 -1.65 -2.85 7.79
CA VAL A 84 -1.78 -1.56 7.10
C VAL A 84 -1.60 -0.41 8.08
N ALA A 85 -2.36 -0.38 9.18
CA ALA A 85 -2.24 0.69 10.17
C ALA A 85 -0.82 0.79 10.77
N ALA A 86 -0.20 -0.36 11.07
CA ALA A 86 1.16 -0.41 11.61
C ALA A 86 2.21 0.10 10.59
N ASN A 87 2.08 -0.28 9.33
CA ASN A 87 2.94 0.16 8.24
C ASN A 87 2.79 1.67 7.99
N THR A 88 1.56 2.18 7.96
CA THR A 88 1.29 3.61 7.80
C THR A 88 1.94 4.42 8.91
N GLN A 89 1.80 3.99 10.16
CA GLN A 89 2.44 4.68 11.29
C GLN A 89 3.97 4.71 11.16
N ALA A 90 4.57 3.60 10.73
CA ALA A 90 6.01 3.50 10.49
C ALA A 90 6.47 4.44 9.37
N LEU A 91 5.81 4.40 8.21
CA LEU A 91 6.13 5.24 7.06
C LEU A 91 5.93 6.73 7.36
N ALA A 92 4.86 7.10 8.06
CA ALA A 92 4.64 8.48 8.48
C ALA A 92 5.71 8.95 9.49
N THR A 93 6.22 8.06 10.33
CA THR A 93 7.33 8.36 11.24
C THR A 93 8.64 8.54 10.47
N ALA A 94 8.92 7.70 9.48
CA ALA A 94 10.06 7.86 8.59
C ALA A 94 10.00 9.19 7.81
N ALA A 95 8.81 9.57 7.32
CA ALA A 95 8.62 10.80 6.57
C ALA A 95 8.89 12.06 7.42
N ARG A 96 8.47 12.07 8.70
CA ARG A 96 8.75 13.19 9.62
C ARG A 96 10.23 13.32 9.99
N ASN A 97 10.93 12.19 10.03
CA ASN A 97 12.33 12.12 10.45
C ASN A 97 13.28 11.86 9.27
N VAL A 98 12.86 12.16 8.04
CA VAL A 98 13.61 11.84 6.84
C VAL A 98 14.95 12.59 6.84
N THR A 99 16.02 11.86 6.52
CA THR A 99 17.38 12.42 6.40
C THR A 99 17.87 12.31 4.97
N ASP A 100 18.91 13.07 4.60
CA ASP A 100 19.58 12.93 3.30
C ASP A 100 20.62 11.80 3.27
N THR A 101 20.85 11.09 4.37
CA THR A 101 21.77 9.95 4.42
C THR A 101 21.28 8.83 3.50
N PRO A 102 22.06 8.44 2.47
CA PRO A 102 21.64 7.39 1.55
C PRO A 102 21.51 6.03 2.24
N ILE A 103 20.53 5.24 1.80
CA ILE A 103 20.32 3.86 2.22
C ILE A 103 20.80 2.93 1.11
N ARG A 104 21.61 1.93 1.48
CA ARG A 104 22.05 0.92 0.51
C ARG A 104 20.96 -0.13 0.27
N VAL A 105 20.60 -0.33 -0.99
CA VAL A 105 19.65 -1.36 -1.44
C VAL A 105 20.22 -2.15 -2.61
N GLY A 106 19.58 -3.26 -2.99
CA GLY A 106 20.05 -4.14 -4.07
C GLY A 106 20.82 -5.35 -3.55
N SER A 107 21.36 -6.15 -4.46
CA SER A 107 22.24 -7.26 -4.12
C SER A 107 23.67 -6.78 -3.88
N ASP A 108 24.48 -7.62 -3.24
CA ASP A 108 25.90 -7.33 -3.00
C ASP A 108 26.66 -7.03 -4.31
N ASP A 109 26.29 -7.71 -5.40
CA ASP A 109 26.89 -7.52 -6.73
C ASP A 109 26.41 -6.26 -7.46
N LYS A 110 25.23 -5.72 -7.12
CA LYS A 110 24.63 -4.54 -7.78
C LYS A 110 23.96 -3.64 -6.74
N PRO A 111 24.76 -2.99 -5.87
CA PRO A 111 24.23 -2.22 -4.77
C PRO A 111 23.97 -0.78 -5.23
N TYR A 112 22.87 -0.17 -4.80
CA TYR A 112 22.47 1.21 -5.09
C TYR A 112 22.37 2.03 -3.81
N ASP A 113 22.98 3.21 -3.78
CA ASP A 113 22.70 4.22 -2.76
C ASP A 113 21.44 4.98 -3.16
N VAL A 114 20.42 4.91 -2.31
CA VAL A 114 19.10 5.49 -2.57
C VAL A 114 18.79 6.51 -1.50
N ALA A 115 18.42 7.73 -1.93
CA ALA A 115 17.95 8.76 -1.02
C ALA A 115 16.64 8.29 -0.34
N PRO A 116 16.48 8.45 0.99
CA PRO A 116 15.29 8.00 1.71
C PRO A 116 13.97 8.54 1.14
N ALA A 117 13.97 9.74 0.58
CA ALA A 117 12.82 10.32 -0.12
C ALA A 117 12.31 9.45 -1.29
N VAL A 118 13.19 8.79 -2.03
CA VAL A 118 12.80 7.88 -3.13
C VAL A 118 12.05 6.67 -2.58
N ILE A 119 12.46 6.13 -1.44
CA ILE A 119 11.80 4.99 -0.78
C ILE A 119 10.40 5.39 -0.30
N LEU A 120 10.27 6.58 0.29
CA LEU A 120 8.99 7.13 0.73
C LEU A 120 8.01 7.36 -0.44
N VAL A 121 8.47 7.96 -1.53
CA VAL A 121 7.67 8.14 -2.75
C VAL A 121 7.26 6.79 -3.33
N GLN A 122 8.20 5.84 -3.38
CA GLN A 122 7.93 4.50 -3.89
C GLN A 122 6.87 3.78 -3.05
N ALA A 123 6.89 3.89 -1.72
CA ALA A 123 5.89 3.23 -0.87
C ALA A 123 4.45 3.65 -1.21
N PHE A 124 4.24 4.94 -1.46
CA PHE A 124 2.95 5.47 -1.90
C PHE A 124 2.60 5.07 -3.35
N ASN A 125 3.54 5.26 -4.27
CA ASN A 125 3.32 5.00 -5.70
C ASN A 125 3.05 3.51 -5.97
N HIS A 126 3.84 2.62 -5.37
CA HIS A 126 3.73 1.17 -5.50
C HIS A 126 2.33 0.66 -5.12
N SER A 127 1.81 1.10 -3.97
CA SER A 127 0.49 0.68 -3.49
C SER A 127 -0.61 1.18 -4.43
N THR A 128 -0.48 2.40 -4.95
CA THR A 128 -1.41 2.95 -5.96
C THR A 128 -1.41 2.13 -7.26
N GLU A 129 -0.23 1.77 -7.77
CA GLU A 129 -0.10 0.95 -8.98
C GLU A 129 -0.78 -0.41 -8.80
N HIS A 130 -0.50 -1.11 -7.70
CA HIS A 130 -1.06 -2.43 -7.47
C HIS A 130 -2.57 -2.41 -7.13
N ARG A 131 -3.09 -1.38 -6.46
CA ARG A 131 -4.54 -1.21 -6.31
C ARG A 131 -5.23 -1.03 -7.67
N SER A 132 -4.61 -0.30 -8.61
CA SER A 132 -5.17 -0.16 -9.96
C SER A 132 -5.23 -1.49 -10.74
N GLN A 133 -4.30 -2.40 -10.47
CA GLN A 133 -4.32 -3.76 -11.01
C GLN A 133 -5.48 -4.57 -10.42
N ILE A 134 -5.75 -4.44 -9.11
CA ILE A 134 -6.95 -5.04 -8.50
C ILE A 134 -8.22 -4.49 -9.14
N CYS A 135 -8.33 -3.16 -9.35
CA CYS A 135 -9.47 -2.56 -10.05
C CYS A 135 -9.67 -3.14 -11.46
N THR A 136 -8.58 -3.40 -12.19
CA THR A 136 -8.63 -4.07 -13.49
C THR A 136 -9.22 -5.48 -13.39
N ILE A 137 -8.81 -6.26 -12.38
CA ILE A 137 -9.35 -7.62 -12.17
C ILE A 137 -10.83 -7.56 -11.79
N LEU A 138 -11.21 -6.69 -10.83
CA LEU A 138 -12.60 -6.50 -10.40
C LEU A 138 -13.52 -6.17 -11.59
N THR A 139 -13.14 -5.19 -12.40
CA THR A 139 -13.93 -4.76 -13.56
C THR A 139 -14.00 -5.83 -14.64
N THR A 140 -12.95 -6.65 -14.82
CA THR A 140 -12.97 -7.84 -15.70
C THR A 140 -14.00 -8.87 -15.24
N LEU A 141 -14.22 -8.99 -13.93
CA LEU A 141 -15.24 -9.86 -13.32
C LEU A 141 -16.65 -9.24 -13.32
N GLY A 142 -16.82 -8.02 -13.84
CA GLY A 142 -18.09 -7.29 -13.80
C GLY A 142 -18.42 -6.69 -12.42
N ILE A 143 -17.42 -6.55 -11.55
CA ILE A 143 -17.55 -5.96 -10.22
C ILE A 143 -17.13 -4.50 -10.30
N GLU A 144 -17.94 -3.61 -9.71
CA GLU A 144 -17.61 -2.18 -9.62
C GLU A 144 -16.35 -1.99 -8.76
N ALA A 145 -15.34 -1.32 -9.33
CA ALA A 145 -14.13 -0.98 -8.61
C ALA A 145 -14.35 0.26 -7.71
N PRO A 146 -13.67 0.33 -6.55
CA PRO A 146 -13.81 1.48 -5.66
C PRO A 146 -13.12 2.72 -6.26
N GLU A 147 -13.71 3.89 -6.03
CA GLU A 147 -13.07 5.16 -6.37
C GLU A 147 -12.09 5.55 -5.26
N LEU A 148 -10.79 5.51 -5.55
CA LEU A 148 -9.73 5.66 -4.54
C LEU A 148 -8.82 6.87 -4.78
N SER A 149 -9.25 7.84 -5.58
CA SER A 149 -8.46 9.04 -5.82
C SER A 149 -8.34 9.93 -4.57
N GLY A 150 -7.39 10.86 -4.62
CA GLY A 150 -7.24 11.88 -3.57
C GLY A 150 -8.46 12.81 -3.44
N TRP A 151 -9.29 12.92 -4.49
CA TRP A 151 -10.54 13.69 -4.44
C TRP A 151 -11.57 13.00 -3.55
N GLU A 152 -11.73 11.69 -3.71
CA GLU A 152 -12.64 10.88 -2.89
C GLU A 152 -12.15 10.80 -1.45
N TRP A 153 -10.85 10.65 -1.22
CA TRP A 153 -10.27 10.79 0.12
C TRP A 153 -10.58 12.16 0.73
N GLY A 154 -10.45 13.24 -0.04
CA GLY A 154 -10.76 14.60 0.41
C GLY A 154 -12.21 14.77 0.85
N LEU A 155 -13.16 14.14 0.16
CA LEU A 155 -14.56 14.06 0.59
C LEU A 155 -14.69 13.23 1.87
N ALA A 156 -14.06 12.05 1.93
CA ALA A 156 -14.14 11.13 3.06
C ALA A 156 -13.59 11.70 4.38
N VAL A 157 -12.66 12.66 4.32
CA VAL A 157 -12.08 13.32 5.50
C VAL A 157 -12.55 14.78 5.70
N ASP A 158 -13.69 15.16 5.11
CA ASP A 158 -14.32 16.49 5.24
C ASP A 158 -13.44 17.68 4.79
N ARG A 159 -12.45 17.43 3.93
CA ARG A 159 -11.58 18.44 3.32
C ARG A 159 -12.09 18.95 1.97
N MET A 160 -13.11 18.31 1.40
CA MET A 160 -13.90 18.79 0.28
C MET A 160 -15.38 18.78 0.67
N ARG A 161 -16.12 19.83 0.33
CA ARG A 161 -17.56 19.95 0.63
C ARG A 161 -18.32 20.32 -0.63
N ARG A 162 -19.51 19.72 -0.80
CA ARG A 162 -20.45 20.13 -1.84
C ARG A 162 -21.05 21.49 -1.44
N ILE A 163 -21.14 22.39 -2.41
CA ILE A 163 -21.85 23.68 -2.28
C ILE A 163 -23.33 23.51 -2.62
#